data_AF-A0A8J3Z1J0-F1
#
_entry.id   AF-A0A8J3Z1J0-F1
#
_cell.length_a   1.000
_cell.length_b   1.000
_cell.length_c   1.000
_cell.angle_alpha   90.00
_cell.angle_beta   90.00
_cell.angle_gamma   90.00
#
_symmetry.space_group_name_H-M   'P 1'
#
loop_
_entity.id
_entity.type
_entity.pdbx_description
1 polymer ?
#
loop_
_entity_poly.entity_id
_entity_poly.type
_entity_poly.pdbx_seq_one_letter_code
_entity_poly.pdbx_strand_id
1 'polypeptide(L)'
;MRLRRLLPLAALVLAIGLVTVVVAVRSPDRRVLPSAADQPPTLQGRVTAFLATQYAEQPYRDPTEAERAAAVGSRFAELGFSSVEGVDEVTGRRYALHTSPPDERAWGAVLVDLSAPVRLAVEVPHPRTDIGTEWIGLDLFRAVPGSVLLIAGANRRAAGELADVAHNENSLYQALSLDLARRGVPQLQLHGFADLNLPDHDIAVSTGADKPNPLAVRIADGLAEAGFDECRAWAQKCGRLEGTTNVQAKAAALANAPFAHVELSNRVRTDEPRRAALVEALATAV
;
A
#
# COMPACT_ATOMS: atom_id res chain seq x y z
N MET A 1 46.79 -42.52 65.38
CA MET A 1 47.77 -42.12 64.33
C MET A 1 46.97 -41.61 63.15
N ARG A 2 46.89 -40.28 62.93
CA ARG A 2 47.39 -39.55 61.75
C ARG A 2 46.92 -40.19 60.40
N LEU A 3 46.31 -39.52 59.43
CA LEU A 3 46.20 -38.09 59.12
C LEU A 3 45.33 -37.94 57.84
N ARG A 4 44.72 -36.75 57.70
CA ARG A 4 44.47 -35.98 56.45
C ARG A 4 43.35 -36.38 55.48
N ARG A 5 42.35 -35.48 55.47
CA ARG A 5 41.52 -35.02 54.34
C ARG A 5 42.37 -34.67 53.11
N LEU A 6 41.76 -34.75 51.91
CA LEU A 6 41.67 -33.69 50.89
C LEU A 6 40.90 -34.22 49.65
N LEU A 7 39.78 -33.57 49.30
CA LEU A 7 39.19 -33.57 47.95
C LEU A 7 40.14 -32.80 47.01
N PRO A 8 40.23 -33.10 45.69
CA PRO A 8 39.36 -32.39 44.74
C PRO A 8 39.05 -33.07 43.38
N LEU A 9 37.97 -32.55 42.77
CA LEU A 9 37.71 -32.23 41.35
C LEU A 9 37.91 -33.25 40.19
N ALA A 10 36.87 -33.23 39.35
CA ALA A 10 36.87 -33.31 37.88
C ALA A 10 37.13 -34.71 37.26
N ALA A 11 36.49 -35.13 36.17
CA ALA A 11 35.71 -34.43 35.16
C ALA A 11 34.66 -35.38 34.57
N LEU A 12 33.42 -34.89 34.47
CA LEU A 12 32.37 -35.48 33.64
C LEU A 12 32.68 -35.08 32.19
N VAL A 13 33.22 -36.00 31.39
CA VAL A 13 33.42 -35.79 29.95
C VAL A 13 32.07 -35.97 29.26
N LEU A 14 31.35 -34.87 29.06
CA LEU A 14 30.21 -34.80 28.16
C LEU A 14 30.77 -34.61 26.73
N ALA A 15 30.72 -35.65 25.92
CA ALA A 15 31.08 -35.58 24.50
C ALA A 15 29.99 -34.79 23.75
N ILE A 16 30.23 -33.50 23.53
CA ILE A 16 29.48 -32.69 22.56
C ILE A 16 30.12 -32.94 21.19
N GLY A 17 29.40 -33.65 20.33
CA GLY A 17 29.74 -33.78 18.92
C GLY A 17 29.68 -32.43 18.23
N LEU A 18 30.84 -31.94 17.80
CA LEU A 18 30.98 -30.73 17.00
C LEU A 18 30.53 -31.07 15.56
N VAL A 19 29.32 -30.65 15.17
CA VAL A 19 28.91 -30.62 13.77
C VAL A 19 29.42 -29.31 13.17
N THR A 20 30.53 -29.38 12.44
CA THR A 20 31.04 -28.29 11.62
C THR A 20 30.14 -28.15 10.39
N VAL A 21 29.16 -27.26 10.45
CA VAL A 21 28.43 -26.81 9.25
C VAL A 21 29.33 -25.81 8.53
N VAL A 22 29.97 -26.26 7.45
CA VAL A 22 30.62 -25.37 6.49
C VAL A 22 29.51 -24.66 5.71
N VAL A 23 29.17 -23.44 6.13
CA VAL A 23 28.35 -22.53 5.31
C VAL A 23 29.26 -22.02 4.20
N ALA A 24 29.10 -22.58 3.00
CA ALA A 24 29.63 -21.96 1.80
C ALA A 24 28.94 -20.60 1.62
N VAL A 25 29.68 -19.52 1.88
CA VAL A 25 29.29 -18.16 1.53
C VAL A 25 29.22 -18.11 0.01
N ARG A 26 28.01 -18.32 -0.54
CA ARG A 26 27.71 -17.91 -1.90
C ARG A 26 27.81 -16.40 -1.92
N SER A 27 28.75 -15.89 -2.71
CA SER A 27 28.77 -14.49 -3.15
C SER A 27 27.35 -14.08 -3.53
N PRO A 28 26.87 -12.88 -3.13
CA PRO A 28 25.55 -12.44 -3.55
C PRO A 28 25.58 -12.36 -5.08
N ASP A 29 24.81 -13.23 -5.73
CA ASP A 29 24.56 -13.14 -7.15
C ASP A 29 24.11 -11.71 -7.43
N ARG A 30 24.90 -11.03 -8.27
CA ARG A 30 24.47 -9.79 -8.93
C ARG A 30 23.14 -10.12 -9.59
N ARG A 31 22.02 -9.69 -8.99
CA ARG A 31 20.72 -9.75 -9.64
C ARG A 31 20.86 -8.96 -10.94
N VAL A 32 20.93 -9.69 -12.04
CA VAL A 32 20.81 -9.12 -13.38
C VAL A 32 19.46 -8.43 -13.39
N LEU A 33 19.44 -7.11 -13.55
CA LEU A 33 18.20 -6.38 -13.80
C LEU A 33 17.59 -6.98 -15.08
N PRO A 34 16.30 -7.34 -15.08
CA PRO A 34 15.67 -7.87 -16.28
C PRO A 34 15.90 -6.92 -17.45
N SER A 35 16.26 -7.47 -18.60
CA SER A 35 16.32 -6.72 -19.86
C SER A 35 14.95 -6.12 -20.15
N ALA A 36 14.86 -5.06 -20.95
CA ALA A 36 13.58 -4.51 -21.41
C ALA A 36 12.68 -5.58 -22.10
N ALA A 37 13.26 -6.69 -22.56
CA ALA A 37 12.57 -7.84 -23.11
C ALA A 37 11.90 -8.78 -22.08
N ASP A 38 12.22 -8.67 -20.79
CA ASP A 38 11.68 -9.49 -19.69
C ASP A 38 10.57 -8.77 -18.89
N GLN A 39 10.20 -7.55 -19.29
CA GLN A 39 9.11 -6.83 -18.63
C GLN A 39 7.76 -7.45 -19.02
N PRO A 40 6.84 -7.70 -18.07
CA PRO A 40 5.50 -8.15 -18.38
C PRO A 40 4.86 -7.16 -19.38
N PRO A 41 4.32 -7.62 -20.51
CA PRO A 41 3.88 -6.71 -21.57
C PRO A 41 2.68 -5.85 -21.16
N THR A 42 1.86 -6.34 -20.23
CA THR A 42 0.62 -5.68 -19.78
C THR A 42 0.82 -4.80 -18.55
N LEU A 43 -0.03 -3.78 -18.39
CA LEU A 43 -0.02 -2.94 -17.19
C LEU A 43 -0.24 -3.78 -15.92
N GLN A 44 -1.25 -4.67 -15.95
CA GLN A 44 -1.52 -5.55 -14.83
C GLN A 44 -0.32 -6.44 -14.51
N GLY A 45 0.37 -7.00 -15.51
CA GLY A 45 1.56 -7.82 -15.30
C GLY A 45 2.69 -7.05 -14.62
N ARG A 46 2.87 -5.76 -14.95
CA ARG A 46 3.88 -4.90 -14.31
C ARG A 46 3.55 -4.62 -12.85
N VAL A 47 2.28 -4.36 -12.54
CA VAL A 47 1.81 -4.21 -11.15
C VAL A 47 2.01 -5.53 -10.38
N THR A 48 1.67 -6.68 -10.97
CA THR A 48 1.94 -8.01 -10.38
C THR A 48 3.42 -8.19 -10.05
N ALA A 49 4.31 -7.86 -10.99
CA ALA A 49 5.76 -8.01 -10.80
C ALA A 49 6.28 -7.11 -9.67
N PHE A 50 5.77 -5.88 -9.56
CA PHE A 50 6.08 -4.98 -8.45
C PHE A 50 5.62 -5.56 -7.10
N LEU A 51 4.37 -5.99 -6.99
CA LEU A 51 3.79 -6.55 -5.77
C LEU A 51 4.48 -7.85 -5.32
N ALA A 52 5.00 -8.64 -6.26
CA ALA A 52 5.72 -9.87 -5.97
C ALA A 52 7.04 -9.63 -5.21
N THR A 53 7.56 -8.39 -5.21
CA THR A 53 8.79 -8.04 -4.48
C THR A 53 8.56 -7.80 -2.98
N GLN A 54 7.31 -7.68 -2.53
CA GLN A 54 6.96 -7.29 -1.17
C GLN A 54 6.96 -8.49 -0.21
N TYR A 55 7.41 -8.32 1.02
CA TYR A 55 7.32 -9.34 2.07
C TYR A 55 7.38 -8.69 3.46
N ALA A 56 6.97 -9.43 4.50
CA ALA A 56 6.73 -8.86 5.84
C ALA A 56 8.01 -8.33 6.51
N GLU A 57 9.15 -8.98 6.28
CA GLU A 57 10.45 -8.65 6.88
C GLU A 57 11.34 -7.80 5.96
N GLN A 58 10.77 -7.14 4.95
CA GLN A 58 11.53 -6.33 4.00
C GLN A 58 12.29 -5.20 4.73
N PRO A 59 13.54 -4.91 4.36
CA PRO A 59 14.20 -3.71 4.85
C PRO A 59 13.42 -2.49 4.37
N TYR A 60 13.30 -1.48 5.22
CA TYR A 60 12.66 -0.22 4.88
C TYR A 60 13.32 0.91 5.64
N ARG A 61 13.51 2.04 4.96
CA ARG A 61 13.84 3.32 5.54
C ARG A 61 12.94 4.41 4.98
N ASP A 62 12.70 5.42 5.79
CA ASP A 62 12.08 6.65 5.29
C ASP A 62 12.96 7.32 4.22
N PRO A 63 12.35 8.01 3.25
CA PRO A 63 13.08 8.96 2.42
C PRO A 63 13.61 10.11 3.29
N THR A 64 14.75 10.66 2.88
CA THR A 64 15.22 11.96 3.35
C THR A 64 14.31 13.08 2.82
N GLU A 65 14.44 14.29 3.38
CA GLU A 65 13.70 15.45 2.90
C GLU A 65 13.99 15.75 1.41
N ALA A 66 15.26 15.66 1.00
CA ALA A 66 15.66 15.84 -0.40
C ALA A 66 15.04 14.77 -1.31
N GLU A 67 14.97 13.52 -0.87
CA GLU A 67 14.33 12.43 -1.63
C GLU A 67 12.82 12.65 -1.77
N ARG A 68 12.13 13.10 -0.70
CA ARG A 68 10.71 13.51 -0.78
C ARG A 68 10.51 14.67 -1.76
N ALA A 69 11.35 15.69 -1.69
CA ALA A 69 11.27 16.85 -2.59
C ALA A 69 11.51 16.46 -4.06
N ALA A 70 12.43 15.52 -4.32
CA ALA A 70 12.64 14.98 -5.67
C ALA A 70 11.40 14.22 -6.17
N ALA A 71 10.77 13.40 -5.33
CA ALA A 71 9.56 12.66 -5.70
C ALA A 71 8.39 13.59 -6.05
N VAL A 72 8.15 14.62 -5.23
CA VAL A 72 7.13 15.66 -5.47
C VAL A 72 7.43 16.47 -6.74
N GLY A 73 8.70 16.66 -7.06
CA GLY A 73 9.15 17.25 -8.33
C GLY A 73 9.15 16.29 -9.52
N SER A 74 8.56 15.10 -9.39
CA SER A 74 8.52 14.02 -10.39
C SER A 74 9.90 13.55 -10.86
N ARG A 75 10.96 13.75 -10.07
CA ARG A 75 12.34 13.35 -10.38
C ARG A 75 12.63 11.91 -9.95
N PHE A 76 11.74 10.99 -10.32
CA PHE A 76 11.81 9.58 -9.93
C PHE A 76 13.10 8.87 -10.37
N ALA A 77 13.68 9.28 -11.50
CA ALA A 77 14.96 8.74 -11.97
C ALA A 77 16.13 9.03 -11.02
N GLU A 78 16.16 10.21 -10.37
CA GLU A 78 17.19 10.57 -9.38
C GLU A 78 17.10 9.68 -8.13
N LEU A 79 15.90 9.16 -7.86
CA LEU A 79 15.60 8.29 -6.74
C LEU A 79 15.85 6.80 -7.05
N GLY A 80 16.24 6.48 -8.29
CA GLY A 80 16.46 5.10 -8.74
C GLY A 80 15.19 4.33 -9.06
N PHE A 81 14.04 5.00 -9.25
CA PHE A 81 12.82 4.31 -9.68
C PHE A 81 12.97 3.81 -11.12
N SER A 82 12.46 2.62 -11.39
CA SER A 82 12.18 2.21 -12.76
C SER A 82 10.95 2.96 -13.27
N SER A 83 11.05 3.55 -14.47
CA SER A 83 9.97 4.31 -15.09
C SER A 83 9.65 3.73 -16.46
N VAL A 84 8.37 3.47 -16.73
CA VAL A 84 7.88 2.98 -18.00
C VAL A 84 6.66 3.80 -18.42
N GLU A 85 6.65 4.27 -19.66
CA GLU A 85 5.43 4.72 -20.31
C GLU A 85 4.88 3.60 -21.19
N GLY A 86 3.56 3.48 -21.22
CA GLY A 86 2.87 2.45 -22.00
C GLY A 86 1.46 2.85 -22.40
N VAL A 87 0.78 1.90 -23.03
CA VAL A 87 -0.67 1.96 -23.30
C VAL A 87 -1.30 0.82 -22.53
N ASP A 88 -2.29 1.11 -21.70
CA ASP A 88 -3.03 0.08 -20.99
C ASP A 88 -3.86 -0.74 -21.99
N GLU A 89 -3.64 -2.04 -22.01
CA GLU A 89 -4.26 -2.95 -22.96
C GLU A 89 -5.78 -3.03 -22.83
N VAL A 90 -6.31 -2.71 -21.65
CA VAL A 90 -7.75 -2.77 -21.37
C VAL A 90 -8.47 -1.51 -21.85
N THR A 91 -7.89 -0.34 -21.58
CA THR A 91 -8.54 0.95 -21.84
C THR A 91 -8.05 1.67 -23.09
N GLY A 92 -6.90 1.26 -23.65
CA GLY A 92 -6.21 1.96 -24.74
C GLY A 92 -5.60 3.30 -24.33
N ARG A 93 -5.58 3.64 -23.03
CA ARG A 93 -5.08 4.93 -22.53
C ARG A 93 -3.59 4.88 -22.24
N ARG A 94 -2.88 5.98 -22.49
CA ARG A 94 -1.47 6.11 -22.15
C ARG A 94 -1.29 6.23 -20.65
N TYR A 95 -0.25 5.59 -20.10
CA TYR A 95 0.12 5.71 -18.69
C TYR A 95 1.63 5.88 -18.52
N ALA A 96 2.04 6.41 -17.37
CA ALA A 96 3.39 6.29 -16.83
C ALA A 96 3.34 5.50 -15.52
N LEU A 97 4.23 4.52 -15.37
CA LEU A 97 4.41 3.72 -14.15
C LEU A 97 5.82 3.94 -13.62
N HIS A 98 5.92 4.44 -12.39
CA HIS A 98 7.16 4.58 -11.64
C HIS A 98 7.16 3.59 -10.48
N THR A 99 8.20 2.76 -10.35
CA THR A 99 8.32 1.74 -9.28
C THR A 99 9.64 1.89 -8.56
N SER A 100 9.60 1.94 -7.22
CA SER A 100 10.80 2.03 -6.39
C SER A 100 11.61 0.72 -6.42
N PRO A 101 12.93 0.78 -6.13
CA PRO A 101 13.73 -0.43 -5.91
C PRO A 101 13.15 -1.32 -4.79
N PRO A 102 13.32 -2.65 -4.85
CA PRO A 102 12.81 -3.58 -3.84
C PRO A 102 13.77 -3.77 -2.66
N ASP A 103 14.54 -2.72 -2.31
CA ASP A 103 15.50 -2.71 -1.20
C ASP A 103 14.96 -1.87 -0.03
N GLU A 104 15.83 -1.32 0.82
CA GLU A 104 15.43 -0.41 1.91
C GLU A 104 14.62 0.81 1.44
N ARG A 105 14.62 1.13 0.14
CA ARG A 105 13.84 2.20 -0.50
C ARG A 105 12.57 1.69 -1.17
N ALA A 106 12.01 0.57 -0.71
CA ALA A 106 10.74 0.03 -1.18
C ALA A 106 9.55 0.95 -0.82
N TRP A 107 9.56 2.16 -1.38
CA TRP A 107 8.68 3.26 -1.04
C TRP A 107 7.33 3.19 -1.74
N GLY A 108 7.27 2.64 -2.95
CA GLY A 108 6.00 2.51 -3.66
C GLY A 108 6.06 2.46 -5.17
N ALA A 109 4.87 2.39 -5.75
CA ALA A 109 4.62 2.63 -7.15
C ALA A 109 3.67 3.82 -7.33
N VAL A 110 3.91 4.57 -8.40
CA VAL A 110 3.06 5.69 -8.84
C VAL A 110 2.66 5.39 -10.28
N LEU A 111 1.36 5.21 -10.50
CA LEU A 111 0.79 5.01 -11.83
C LEU A 111 -0.02 6.25 -12.20
N VAL A 112 0.28 6.87 -13.33
CA VAL A 112 -0.31 8.13 -13.78
C VAL A 112 -1.00 7.91 -15.11
N ASP A 113 -2.28 8.26 -15.20
CA ASP A 113 -2.99 8.33 -16.47
C ASP A 113 -2.54 9.58 -17.23
N LEU A 114 -2.00 9.39 -18.43
CA LEU A 114 -1.48 10.46 -19.28
C LEU A 114 -2.50 10.92 -20.34
N SER A 115 -3.70 10.33 -20.35
CA SER A 115 -4.74 10.64 -21.33
C SER A 115 -5.63 11.83 -20.95
N ALA A 116 -5.61 12.24 -19.68
CA ALA A 116 -6.42 13.35 -19.18
C ALA A 116 -5.69 14.10 -18.04
N PRO A 117 -6.03 15.37 -17.75
CA PRO A 117 -5.55 16.06 -16.56
C PRO A 117 -5.89 15.30 -15.28
N VAL A 118 -5.06 15.41 -14.24
CA VAL A 118 -5.26 14.75 -12.95
C VAL A 118 -6.59 15.16 -12.32
N ARG A 119 -7.41 14.19 -11.91
CA ARG A 119 -8.73 14.42 -11.29
C ARG A 119 -8.99 13.64 -10.01
N LEU A 120 -8.30 12.52 -9.83
CA LEU A 120 -8.48 11.64 -8.68
C LEU A 120 -7.14 11.02 -8.29
N ALA A 121 -6.90 10.92 -7.00
CA ALA A 121 -5.84 10.09 -6.46
C ALA A 121 -6.48 8.86 -5.80
N VAL A 122 -6.12 7.69 -6.29
CA VAL A 122 -6.51 6.39 -5.71
C VAL A 122 -5.33 5.89 -4.89
N GLU A 123 -5.58 5.50 -3.65
CA GLU A 123 -4.55 5.21 -2.67
C GLU A 123 -4.69 3.79 -2.12
N VAL A 124 -3.67 2.95 -2.31
CA VAL A 124 -3.54 1.59 -1.76
C VAL A 124 -2.34 1.54 -0.80
N PRO A 125 -2.54 1.85 0.50
CA PRO A 125 -1.47 1.89 1.50
C PRO A 125 -1.05 0.51 2.02
N HIS A 126 -1.91 -0.51 1.93
CA HIS A 126 -1.66 -1.85 2.47
C HIS A 126 -1.78 -2.99 1.42
N PRO A 127 -1.15 -2.86 0.24
CA PRO A 127 -1.20 -3.92 -0.76
C PRO A 127 -0.70 -5.24 -0.16
N ARG A 128 -1.31 -6.34 -0.55
CA ARG A 128 -1.02 -7.70 -0.05
C ARG A 128 -1.22 -7.96 1.45
N THR A 129 -1.51 -6.94 2.25
CA THR A 129 -2.03 -7.12 3.61
C THR A 129 -3.54 -7.06 3.57
N ASP A 130 -4.06 -6.03 2.91
CA ASP A 130 -5.46 -5.83 2.62
C ASP A 130 -5.73 -6.41 1.22
N ILE A 131 -5.45 -7.72 1.07
CA ILE A 131 -5.38 -8.43 -0.22
C ILE A 131 -6.58 -8.09 -1.12
N GLY A 132 -6.29 -7.73 -2.36
CA GLY A 132 -7.30 -7.36 -3.36
C GLY A 132 -7.49 -5.86 -3.53
N THR A 133 -7.12 -5.04 -2.55
CA THR A 133 -7.16 -3.57 -2.68
C THR A 133 -6.27 -3.07 -3.82
N GLU A 134 -5.13 -3.73 -4.07
CA GLU A 134 -4.27 -3.44 -5.22
C GLU A 134 -4.98 -3.56 -6.58
N TRP A 135 -5.88 -4.52 -6.72
CA TRP A 135 -6.61 -4.77 -7.97
C TRP A 135 -7.81 -3.85 -8.10
N ILE A 136 -8.50 -3.58 -7.00
CA ILE A 136 -9.55 -2.56 -6.94
C ILE A 136 -8.99 -1.18 -7.30
N GLY A 137 -7.80 -0.84 -6.77
CA GLY A 137 -7.13 0.40 -7.11
C GLY A 137 -6.77 0.50 -8.59
N LEU A 138 -6.28 -0.59 -9.20
CA LEU A 138 -5.99 -0.65 -10.64
C LEU A 138 -7.27 -0.57 -11.50
N ASP A 139 -8.34 -1.24 -11.08
CA ASP A 139 -9.62 -1.20 -11.78
C ASP A 139 -10.24 0.20 -11.71
N LEU A 140 -10.13 0.91 -10.58
CA LEU A 140 -10.54 2.31 -10.46
C LEU A 140 -9.70 3.26 -11.32
N PHE A 141 -8.39 3.07 -11.34
CA PHE A 141 -7.50 3.79 -12.25
C PHE A 141 -7.95 3.64 -13.72
N ARG A 142 -8.40 2.43 -14.10
CA ARG A 142 -8.93 2.13 -15.43
C ARG A 142 -10.33 2.72 -15.66
N ALA A 143 -11.18 2.75 -14.64
CA ALA A 143 -12.53 3.28 -14.73
C ALA A 143 -12.57 4.81 -14.79
N VAL A 144 -11.62 5.51 -14.16
CA VAL A 144 -11.64 6.97 -14.00
C VAL A 144 -10.46 7.62 -14.73
N PRO A 145 -10.69 8.23 -15.93
CA PRO A 145 -9.63 8.93 -16.66
C PRO A 145 -9.02 10.10 -15.88
N GLY A 146 -7.69 10.21 -15.95
CA GLY A 146 -6.94 11.23 -15.19
C GLY A 146 -6.68 10.83 -13.74
N SER A 147 -6.79 9.54 -13.41
CA SER A 147 -6.42 9.04 -12.09
C SER A 147 -4.90 8.96 -11.91
N VAL A 148 -4.46 9.17 -10.68
CA VAL A 148 -3.13 8.78 -10.19
C VAL A 148 -3.34 7.68 -9.15
N LEU A 149 -2.69 6.54 -9.30
CA LEU A 149 -2.74 5.43 -8.35
C LEU A 149 -1.42 5.36 -7.57
N LEU A 150 -1.52 5.46 -6.24
CA LEU A 150 -0.40 5.30 -5.31
C LEU A 150 -0.48 3.94 -4.62
N ILE A 151 0.55 3.11 -4.77
CA ILE A 151 0.64 1.79 -4.14
C ILE A 151 1.86 1.77 -3.21
N ALA A 152 1.67 1.43 -1.94
CA ALA A 152 2.79 1.30 -1.01
C ALA A 152 3.79 0.22 -1.44
N GLY A 153 5.07 0.43 -1.18
CA GLY A 153 6.14 -0.41 -1.74
C GLY A 153 6.59 -1.58 -0.88
N ALA A 154 6.26 -1.57 0.41
CA ALA A 154 6.62 -2.60 1.35
C ALA A 154 5.39 -3.08 2.13
N ASN A 155 5.48 -4.26 2.74
CA ASN A 155 4.43 -4.73 3.64
C ASN A 155 4.35 -3.78 4.85
N ARG A 156 3.14 -3.48 5.34
CA ARG A 156 2.95 -2.56 6.47
C ARG A 156 3.68 -2.98 7.76
N ARG A 157 4.01 -4.26 7.93
CA ARG A 157 4.78 -4.77 9.10
C ARG A 157 6.30 -4.60 8.97
N ALA A 158 6.78 -4.22 7.80
CA ALA A 158 8.21 -4.14 7.51
C ALA A 158 8.91 -3.08 8.38
N ALA A 159 10.16 -3.37 8.75
CA ALA A 159 11.00 -2.56 9.62
C ALA A 159 10.30 -2.09 10.93
N GLY A 160 9.54 -2.99 11.58
CA GLY A 160 8.84 -2.67 12.83
C GLY A 160 7.71 -1.66 12.63
N GLU A 161 6.91 -1.89 11.58
CA GLU A 161 5.79 -1.02 11.16
C GLU A 161 6.18 0.37 10.65
N LEU A 162 7.47 0.66 10.46
CA LEU A 162 7.92 1.89 9.80
C LEU A 162 7.36 2.01 8.38
N ALA A 163 7.15 0.88 7.68
CA ALA A 163 6.55 0.84 6.36
C ALA A 163 5.02 0.99 6.32
N ASP A 164 4.34 1.12 7.47
CA ASP A 164 2.91 1.41 7.51
C ASP A 164 2.66 2.87 7.10
N VAL A 165 2.53 3.09 5.79
CA VAL A 165 2.40 4.44 5.21
C VAL A 165 1.13 5.16 5.63
N ALA A 166 0.09 4.44 6.07
CA ALA A 166 -1.14 5.04 6.61
C ALA A 166 -0.91 5.69 7.99
N HIS A 167 0.19 5.35 8.66
CA HIS A 167 0.59 5.86 9.97
C HIS A 167 1.97 6.54 9.98
N ASN A 168 2.62 6.68 8.83
CA ASN A 168 3.97 7.25 8.70
C ASN A 168 3.98 8.55 7.89
N GLU A 169 4.10 9.68 8.60
CA GLU A 169 4.16 11.03 8.03
C GLU A 169 5.42 11.30 7.20
N ASN A 170 6.50 10.53 7.40
CA ASN A 170 7.78 10.72 6.74
C ASN A 170 7.91 9.91 5.44
N SER A 171 6.96 9.02 5.16
CA SER A 171 6.98 8.16 3.98
C SER A 171 6.93 8.97 2.67
N LEU A 172 7.48 8.41 1.60
CA LEU A 172 7.38 9.01 0.26
C LEU A 172 5.92 9.02 -0.23
N TYR A 173 5.16 7.99 0.17
CA TYR A 173 3.73 7.86 -0.07
C TYR A 173 2.96 9.08 0.46
N GLN A 174 3.20 9.44 1.73
CA GLN A 174 2.61 10.62 2.35
C GLN A 174 3.02 11.91 1.62
N ALA A 175 4.30 12.03 1.21
CA ALA A 175 4.76 13.21 0.51
C ALA A 175 4.01 13.45 -0.81
N LEU A 176 3.75 12.38 -1.57
CA LEU A 176 2.99 12.43 -2.81
C LEU A 176 1.49 12.69 -2.57
N SER A 177 0.87 11.99 -1.63
CA SER A 177 -0.53 12.20 -1.23
C SER A 177 -0.76 13.66 -0.79
N LEU A 178 0.11 14.20 0.06
CA LEU A 178 0.03 15.59 0.51
C LEU A 178 0.22 16.60 -0.64
N ASP A 179 1.09 16.34 -1.62
CA ASP A 179 1.23 17.21 -2.79
C ASP A 179 -0.04 17.22 -3.64
N LEU A 180 -0.67 16.06 -3.86
CA LEU A 180 -1.95 15.96 -4.57
C LEU A 180 -3.07 16.69 -3.80
N ALA A 181 -3.13 16.50 -2.48
CA ALA A 181 -4.07 17.21 -1.61
C ALA A 181 -3.90 18.74 -1.69
N ARG A 182 -2.66 19.25 -1.65
CA ARG A 182 -2.37 20.68 -1.77
C ARG A 182 -2.75 21.27 -3.12
N ARG A 183 -2.81 20.43 -4.16
CA ARG A 183 -3.33 20.79 -5.49
C ARG A 183 -4.85 20.67 -5.60
N GLY A 184 -5.53 20.32 -4.50
CA GLY A 184 -6.98 20.15 -4.43
C GLY A 184 -7.49 18.88 -5.09
N VAL A 185 -6.62 17.90 -5.37
CA VAL A 185 -7.02 16.63 -5.99
C VAL A 185 -7.82 15.81 -4.96
N PRO A 186 -9.05 15.38 -5.29
CA PRO A 186 -9.81 14.42 -4.49
C PRO A 186 -9.05 13.11 -4.28
N GLN A 187 -9.14 12.53 -3.09
CA GLN A 187 -8.43 11.32 -2.70
C GLN A 187 -9.40 10.22 -2.23
N LEU A 188 -9.22 9.01 -2.76
CA LEU A 188 -9.94 7.81 -2.39
C LEU A 188 -8.93 6.76 -1.92
N GLN A 189 -8.90 6.50 -0.62
CA GLN A 189 -7.98 5.53 -0.02
C GLN A 189 -8.69 4.23 0.35
N LEU A 190 -8.15 3.12 -0.13
CA LEU A 190 -8.72 1.79 0.00
C LEU A 190 -7.99 0.99 1.08
N HIS A 191 -8.75 0.45 2.02
CA HIS A 191 -8.28 -0.52 3.02
C HIS A 191 -9.14 -1.77 2.99
N GLY A 192 -8.70 -2.78 3.72
CA GLY A 192 -9.43 -4.04 3.85
C GLY A 192 -9.54 -4.49 5.30
N PHE A 193 -10.72 -4.98 5.67
CA PHE A 193 -10.95 -5.61 6.97
C PHE A 193 -11.38 -7.07 6.82
N ALA A 194 -11.18 -7.86 7.88
CA ALA A 194 -11.71 -9.22 7.97
C ALA A 194 -13.20 -9.15 8.35
N ASP A 195 -14.06 -9.95 7.71
CA ASP A 195 -15.52 -9.86 7.86
C ASP A 195 -16.00 -9.86 9.32
N LEU A 196 -15.31 -10.60 10.20
CA LEU A 196 -15.62 -10.67 11.64
C LEU A 196 -15.48 -9.34 12.38
N ASN A 197 -14.75 -8.36 11.84
CA ASN A 197 -14.56 -7.05 12.47
C ASN A 197 -15.81 -6.17 12.33
N LEU A 198 -16.61 -6.38 11.28
CA LEU A 198 -17.84 -5.63 11.02
C LEU A 198 -18.86 -6.54 10.29
N PRO A 199 -19.42 -7.54 10.97
CA PRO A 199 -20.12 -8.66 10.34
C PRO A 199 -21.42 -8.30 9.60
N ASP A 200 -22.04 -7.17 9.97
CA ASP A 200 -23.31 -6.70 9.41
C ASP A 200 -23.12 -5.67 8.28
N HIS A 201 -21.88 -5.39 7.88
CA HIS A 201 -21.59 -4.43 6.82
C HIS A 201 -20.54 -4.97 5.84
N ASP A 202 -20.74 -4.63 4.57
CA ASP A 202 -19.82 -4.92 3.50
C ASP A 202 -18.64 -3.94 3.48
N ILE A 203 -18.90 -2.67 3.84
CA ILE A 203 -18.01 -1.52 3.63
C ILE A 203 -18.14 -0.54 4.79
N ALA A 204 -17.05 0.09 5.22
CA ALA A 204 -17.11 1.30 6.05
C ALA A 204 -16.54 2.51 5.28
N VAL A 205 -17.26 3.63 5.31
CA VAL A 205 -16.88 4.89 4.67
C VAL A 205 -16.64 5.95 5.74
N SER A 206 -15.47 6.57 5.71
CA SER A 206 -15.10 7.67 6.59
C SER A 206 -14.28 8.74 5.87
N THR A 207 -13.97 9.82 6.60
CA THR A 207 -13.04 10.86 6.17
C THR A 207 -11.78 10.90 7.04
N GLY A 208 -11.61 9.92 7.95
CA GLY A 208 -10.65 9.99 9.06
C GLY A 208 -10.96 11.07 10.11
N ALA A 209 -12.08 11.78 9.96
CA ALA A 209 -12.59 12.79 10.87
C ALA A 209 -14.07 12.53 11.17
N ASP A 210 -14.61 13.18 12.21
CA ASP A 210 -16.00 12.98 12.63
C ASP A 210 -17.02 13.59 11.64
N LYS A 211 -16.58 14.50 10.77
CA LYS A 211 -17.47 15.20 9.83
C LYS A 211 -17.35 14.63 8.41
N PRO A 212 -18.48 14.38 7.73
CA PRO A 212 -18.46 14.00 6.32
C PRO A 212 -18.05 15.18 5.44
N ASN A 213 -17.61 14.86 4.23
CA ASN A 213 -17.47 15.81 3.13
C ASN A 213 -18.30 15.33 1.92
N PRO A 214 -18.56 16.19 0.91
CA PRO A 214 -19.42 15.82 -0.22
C PRO A 214 -18.96 14.58 -1.00
N LEU A 215 -17.65 14.33 -1.07
CA LEU A 215 -17.10 13.14 -1.74
C LEU A 215 -17.49 11.87 -0.98
N ALA A 216 -17.23 11.82 0.33
CA ALA A 216 -17.56 10.67 1.17
C ALA A 216 -19.07 10.38 1.20
N VAL A 217 -19.91 11.42 1.18
CA VAL A 217 -21.38 11.25 1.09
C VAL A 217 -21.78 10.62 -0.24
N ARG A 218 -21.30 11.15 -1.38
CA ARG A 218 -21.61 10.58 -2.71
C ARG A 218 -21.16 9.13 -2.83
N ILE A 219 -19.97 8.79 -2.28
CA ILE A 219 -19.47 7.42 -2.25
C ILE A 219 -20.42 6.53 -1.44
N ALA A 220 -20.77 6.92 -0.22
CA ALA A 220 -21.66 6.11 0.62
C ALA A 220 -23.05 5.93 -0.02
N ASP A 221 -23.61 6.98 -0.63
CA ASP A 221 -24.88 6.90 -1.34
C ASP A 221 -24.81 5.99 -2.56
N GLY A 222 -23.77 6.12 -3.40
CA GLY A 222 -23.59 5.27 -4.57
C GLY A 222 -23.37 3.79 -4.21
N LEU A 223 -22.68 3.52 -3.10
CA LEU A 223 -22.51 2.15 -2.60
C LEU A 223 -23.83 1.55 -2.09
N ALA A 224 -24.63 2.34 -1.38
CA ALA A 224 -25.97 1.91 -0.94
C ALA A 224 -26.89 1.61 -2.13
N GLU A 225 -26.87 2.48 -3.16
CA GLU A 225 -27.63 2.29 -4.40
C GLU A 225 -27.19 1.04 -5.18
N ALA A 226 -25.90 0.69 -5.11
CA ALA A 226 -25.36 -0.55 -5.67
C ALA A 226 -25.66 -1.80 -4.81
N GLY A 227 -26.35 -1.64 -3.67
CA GLY A 227 -26.81 -2.74 -2.83
C GLY A 227 -25.77 -3.27 -1.84
N PHE A 228 -24.74 -2.48 -1.49
CA PHE A 228 -23.82 -2.80 -0.40
C PHE A 228 -24.40 -2.36 0.94
N ASP A 229 -24.15 -3.15 1.99
CA ASP A 229 -24.45 -2.75 3.36
C ASP A 229 -23.31 -1.84 3.88
N GLU A 230 -23.45 -0.52 3.75
CA GLU A 230 -22.41 0.43 4.13
C GLU A 230 -22.56 0.95 5.57
N CYS A 231 -21.42 1.08 6.27
CA CYS A 231 -21.32 1.78 7.54
C CYS A 231 -20.77 3.19 7.32
N ARG A 232 -21.56 4.20 7.64
CA ARG A 232 -21.16 5.62 7.55
C ARG A 232 -20.59 6.07 8.89
N ALA A 233 -19.28 6.30 8.95
CA ALA A 233 -18.57 6.60 10.21
C ALA A 233 -19.03 7.89 10.91
N TRP A 234 -19.65 8.82 10.16
CA TRP A 234 -20.24 10.04 10.71
C TRP A 234 -21.66 9.85 11.26
N ALA A 235 -22.31 8.72 10.98
CA ALA A 235 -23.66 8.40 11.45
C ALA A 235 -23.64 7.40 12.61
N GLN A 236 -22.65 6.49 12.62
CA GLN A 236 -22.52 5.45 13.63
C GLN A 236 -21.07 4.97 13.77
N LYS A 237 -20.80 4.16 14.80
CA LYS A 237 -19.50 3.50 14.96
C LYS A 237 -19.35 2.36 13.97
N CYS A 238 -18.19 2.25 13.33
CA CYS A 238 -17.87 1.25 12.32
C CYS A 238 -16.74 0.33 12.78
N GLY A 239 -16.81 -0.17 14.01
CA GLY A 239 -15.91 -1.23 14.47
C GLY A 239 -14.42 -0.84 14.53
N ARG A 240 -14.09 0.44 14.78
CA ARG A 240 -12.70 0.99 14.76
C ARG A 240 -12.09 1.15 13.37
N LEU A 241 -12.89 1.05 12.31
CA LEU A 241 -12.50 1.24 10.90
C LEU A 241 -12.64 2.70 10.43
N GLU A 242 -12.83 3.66 11.34
CA GLU A 242 -13.09 5.05 10.99
C GLU A 242 -11.84 5.80 10.51
N GLY A 243 -10.64 5.20 10.59
CA GLY A 243 -9.40 5.79 10.06
C GLY A 243 -8.93 7.04 10.81
N THR A 244 -9.31 7.22 12.09
CA THR A 244 -9.06 8.46 12.87
C THR A 244 -7.58 8.78 13.09
N THR A 245 -6.69 7.79 12.96
CA THR A 245 -5.24 7.97 13.06
C THR A 245 -4.55 8.21 11.73
N ASN A 246 -5.25 8.03 10.62
CA ASN A 246 -4.71 8.04 9.25
C ASN A 246 -4.04 9.39 8.91
N VAL A 247 -2.80 9.34 8.46
CA VAL A 247 -2.00 10.55 8.22
C VAL A 247 -2.38 11.26 6.91
N GLN A 248 -2.83 10.53 5.88
CA GLN A 248 -3.32 11.12 4.63
C GLN A 248 -4.65 11.84 4.85
N ALA A 249 -5.55 11.25 5.63
CA ALA A 249 -6.83 11.86 5.98
C ALA A 249 -6.65 13.22 6.69
N LYS A 250 -5.76 13.26 7.70
CA LYS A 250 -5.41 14.48 8.42
C LYS A 250 -4.78 15.53 7.50
N ALA A 251 -3.85 15.10 6.63
CA ALA A 251 -3.20 15.97 5.67
C ALA A 251 -4.19 16.57 4.66
N ALA A 252 -5.12 15.76 4.14
CA ALA A 252 -6.16 16.22 3.23
C ALA A 252 -7.09 17.24 3.90
N ALA A 253 -7.51 16.98 5.14
CA ALA A 253 -8.31 17.92 5.91
C ALA A 253 -7.59 19.27 6.12
N LEU A 254 -6.30 19.23 6.46
CA LEU A 254 -5.47 20.45 6.61
C LEU A 254 -5.29 21.20 5.28
N ALA A 255 -5.22 20.49 4.16
CA ALA A 255 -5.14 21.07 2.83
C ALA A 255 -6.52 21.48 2.26
N ASN A 256 -7.60 21.25 2.99
CA ASN A 256 -8.98 21.44 2.53
C ASN A 256 -9.29 20.68 1.23
N ALA A 257 -8.70 19.48 1.07
CA ALA A 257 -8.89 18.60 -0.06
C ALA A 257 -9.95 17.52 0.26
N PRO A 258 -10.82 17.14 -0.70
CA PRO A 258 -11.74 16.02 -0.51
C PRO A 258 -10.98 14.70 -0.28
N PHE A 259 -11.40 13.95 0.73
CA PHE A 259 -10.80 12.66 1.06
C PHE A 259 -11.87 11.67 1.51
N ALA A 260 -11.80 10.44 1.03
CA ALA A 260 -12.63 9.33 1.46
C ALA A 260 -11.75 8.12 1.78
N HIS A 261 -11.94 7.58 2.98
CA HIS A 261 -11.34 6.33 3.44
C HIS A 261 -12.41 5.23 3.35
N VAL A 262 -12.14 4.21 2.55
CA VAL A 262 -13.08 3.13 2.23
C VAL A 262 -12.47 1.80 2.65
N GLU A 263 -13.06 1.21 3.67
CA GLU A 263 -12.68 -0.06 4.26
C GLU A 263 -13.55 -1.17 3.68
N LEU A 264 -12.94 -2.19 3.09
CA LEU A 264 -13.64 -3.22 2.31
C LEU A 264 -13.56 -4.59 3.00
N SER A 265 -14.72 -5.24 3.17
CA SER A 265 -14.77 -6.61 3.70
C SER A 265 -13.99 -7.59 2.81
N ASN A 266 -13.62 -8.74 3.36
CA ASN A 266 -12.95 -9.78 2.57
C ASN A 266 -13.88 -10.26 1.45
N ARG A 267 -15.16 -10.48 1.77
CA ARG A 267 -16.18 -10.96 0.82
C ARG A 267 -16.28 -10.06 -0.41
N VAL A 268 -16.34 -8.74 -0.22
CA VAL A 268 -16.36 -7.78 -1.33
C VAL A 268 -15.06 -7.82 -2.14
N ARG A 269 -13.90 -7.92 -1.49
CA ARG A 269 -12.59 -7.94 -2.17
C ARG A 269 -12.36 -9.21 -3.00
N THR A 270 -12.92 -10.34 -2.58
CA THR A 270 -12.68 -11.65 -3.19
C THR A 270 -13.77 -12.12 -4.17
N ASP A 271 -14.97 -11.56 -4.10
CA ASP A 271 -16.06 -11.88 -5.03
C ASP A 271 -16.01 -10.98 -6.26
N GLU A 272 -15.75 -11.55 -7.45
CA GLU A 272 -15.54 -10.76 -8.68
C GLU A 272 -16.75 -9.91 -9.08
N PRO A 273 -18.01 -10.43 -9.08
CA PRO A 273 -19.18 -9.61 -9.38
C PRO A 273 -19.35 -8.43 -8.41
N ARG A 274 -19.21 -8.67 -7.09
CA ARG A 274 -19.26 -7.59 -6.09
C ARG A 274 -18.12 -6.60 -6.27
N ARG A 275 -16.91 -7.05 -6.58
CA ARG A 275 -15.78 -6.15 -6.86
C ARG A 275 -16.05 -5.26 -8.08
N ALA A 276 -16.63 -5.80 -9.13
CA ALA A 276 -17.00 -5.02 -10.31
C ALA A 276 -18.06 -3.96 -9.99
N ALA A 277 -19.11 -4.33 -9.26
CA ALA A 277 -20.15 -3.40 -8.81
C ALA A 277 -19.60 -2.30 -7.88
N LEU A 278 -18.64 -2.66 -6.99
CA LEU A 278 -17.93 -1.71 -6.15
C LEU A 278 -17.17 -0.68 -7.00
N VAL A 279 -16.37 -1.14 -7.96
CA VAL A 279 -15.57 -0.26 -8.83
C VAL A 279 -16.47 0.67 -9.63
N GLU A 280 -17.58 0.17 -10.17
CA GLU A 280 -18.56 0.99 -10.89
C GLU A 280 -19.15 2.08 -10.00
N ALA A 281 -19.67 1.71 -8.81
CA ALA A 281 -20.26 2.66 -7.86
C ALA A 281 -19.27 3.74 -7.43
N LEU A 282 -18.03 3.35 -7.10
CA LEU A 282 -16.97 4.29 -6.74
C LEU A 282 -16.59 5.19 -7.91
N ALA A 283 -16.45 4.65 -9.12
CA ALA A 283 -16.10 5.44 -10.31
C ALA A 283 -17.19 6.46 -10.70
N THR A 284 -18.47 6.16 -10.46
CA THR A 284 -19.57 7.11 -10.68
C THR A 284 -19.61 8.23 -9.64
N ALA A 285 -19.16 7.96 -8.41
CA ALA A 285 -19.24 8.92 -7.31
C ALA A 285 -18.15 10.02 -7.31
N VAL A 286 -17.08 9.83 -8.10
CA VAL A 286 -15.85 10.65 -8.11
C VAL A 286 -15.74 11.64 -9.26
#